data_AF-A0A2G2ZDB9-F1
#
_entry.id   AF-A0A2G2ZDB9-F1
#
_cell.length_a   1.000
_cell.length_b   1.000
_cell.length_c   1.000
_cell.angle_alpha   90.00
_cell.angle_beta   90.00
_cell.angle_gamma   90.00
#
_symmetry.space_group_name_H-M   'P 1'
#
loop_
_entity.id
_entity.type
_entity.pdbx_description
1 polymer ?
#
loop_
_entity_poly.entity_id
_entity_poly.type
_entity_poly.pdbx_seq_one_letter_code
_entity_poly.pdbx_strand_id
1 'polypeptide(L)'
;MAILYALVARSTTVLAEFSAVTGNTGAVARRILEKLPDETESRLCFSQDRYIFHILRSQGIAFLCMANDTFGRRIPFSYLEDIQMRFMKNYGKVASYAPAYAMNDEFSRVLHQQMEFFSSNPSVDTLNRVRGEVGEASIVSIDACINCPRYPQFFKLSRFILFGIK
;
A
#
# COMPACT_ATOMS: atom_id res chain seq x y z
N MET A 1 -16.55 2.18 5.62
CA MET A 1 -15.10 2.34 5.32
C MET A 1 -14.80 1.61 4.03
N ALA A 2 -13.99 2.19 3.15
CA ALA A 2 -13.69 1.62 1.83
C ALA A 2 -12.23 1.18 1.70
N ILE A 3 -11.33 1.88 2.40
CA ILE A 3 -10.00 1.38 2.73
C ILE A 3 -10.14 0.61 4.06
N LEU A 4 -9.54 -0.58 4.13
CA LEU A 4 -9.79 -1.54 5.21
C LEU A 4 -8.52 -1.97 5.95
N TYR A 5 -7.36 -1.82 5.31
CA TYR A 5 -6.07 -2.16 5.87
C TYR A 5 -5.01 -1.23 5.31
N ALA A 6 -4.02 -0.88 6.13
CA ALA A 6 -2.85 -0.15 5.69
C ALA A 6 -1.60 -0.52 6.49
N LEU A 7 -0.44 -0.47 5.84
CA LEU A 7 0.84 -0.65 6.50
C LEU A 7 1.89 0.30 5.93
N VAL A 8 2.95 0.48 6.73
CA VAL A 8 4.23 1.06 6.32
C VAL A 8 5.31 0.03 6.65
N ALA A 9 6.14 -0.30 5.67
CA ALA A 9 7.20 -1.29 5.83
C ALA A 9 8.50 -0.87 5.16
N ARG A 10 9.62 -1.31 5.73
CA ARG A 10 10.93 -1.28 5.09
C ARG A 10 11.25 -2.69 4.61
N SER A 11 11.31 -2.89 3.29
CA SER A 11 11.40 -4.23 2.71
C SER A 11 10.26 -5.12 3.26
N THR A 12 10.55 -6.18 4.01
CA THR A 12 9.57 -7.06 4.67
C THR A 12 9.28 -6.69 6.13
N THR A 13 10.03 -5.74 6.71
CA THR A 13 9.87 -5.31 8.11
C THR A 13 8.76 -4.27 8.22
N VAL A 14 7.62 -4.66 8.81
CA VAL A 14 6.50 -3.75 9.08
C VAL A 14 6.89 -2.79 10.20
N LEU A 15 6.78 -1.48 9.96
CA LEU A 15 7.08 -0.41 10.93
C LEU A 15 5.82 0.05 11.66
N ALA A 16 4.69 0.08 10.97
CA ALA A 16 3.36 0.35 11.50
C ALA A 16 2.30 -0.28 10.60
N GLU A 17 1.22 -0.78 11.18
CA GLU A 17 0.05 -1.25 10.44
C GLU A 17 -1.26 -0.95 11.19
N PHE A 18 -2.35 -0.92 10.44
CA PHE A 18 -3.69 -0.84 10.99
C PHE A 18 -4.64 -1.69 10.15
N SER A 19 -5.52 -2.43 10.82
CA SER A 19 -6.56 -3.24 10.18
C SER A 19 -7.93 -2.89 10.76
N ALA A 20 -8.85 -2.45 9.90
CA ALA A 20 -10.26 -2.26 10.24
C ALA A 20 -11.07 -3.56 10.16
N VAL A 21 -10.46 -4.63 9.61
CA VAL A 21 -11.10 -5.93 9.41
C VAL A 21 -10.30 -7.04 10.10
N THR A 22 -11.02 -8.05 10.58
CA THR A 22 -10.41 -9.28 11.09
C THR A 22 -10.10 -10.21 9.93
N GLY A 23 -8.87 -10.74 9.85
CA GLY A 23 -8.50 -11.68 8.79
C GLY A 23 -7.00 -11.87 8.64
N ASN A 24 -6.60 -12.54 7.56
CA ASN A 24 -5.22 -12.84 7.21
C ASN A 24 -4.56 -11.73 6.37
N THR A 25 -5.14 -10.53 6.32
CA THR A 25 -4.67 -9.43 5.46
C THR A 25 -3.21 -9.07 5.68
N GLY A 26 -2.74 -9.03 6.95
CA GLY A 26 -1.33 -8.77 7.25
C GLY A 26 -0.38 -9.86 6.72
N ALA A 27 -0.81 -11.13 6.69
CA ALA A 27 -0.02 -12.20 6.10
C ALA A 27 0.08 -12.07 4.57
N VAL A 28 -1.03 -11.71 3.91
CA VAL A 28 -1.05 -11.44 2.47
C VAL A 28 -0.16 -10.23 2.14
N ALA A 29 -0.26 -9.15 2.90
CA ALA A 29 0.53 -7.95 2.69
C ALA A 29 2.04 -8.23 2.83
N ARG A 30 2.47 -9.02 3.82
CA ARG A 30 3.87 -9.46 3.95
C ARG A 30 4.36 -10.26 2.75
N ARG A 31 3.54 -11.18 2.22
CA ARG A 31 3.87 -11.93 0.98
C ARG A 31 4.01 -11.02 -0.23
N ILE A 32 3.20 -9.96 -0.33
CA ILE A 32 3.34 -8.95 -1.38
C ILE A 32 4.69 -8.24 -1.21
N LEU A 33 5.04 -7.80 0.00
CA LEU A 33 6.30 -7.11 0.29
C LEU A 33 7.54 -7.93 -0.08
N GLU A 34 7.55 -9.24 0.19
CA GLU A 34 8.63 -10.17 -0.18
C GLU A 34 8.91 -10.24 -1.68
N LYS A 35 7.96 -9.80 -2.49
CA LYS A 35 7.91 -10.03 -3.94
C LYS A 35 7.98 -8.74 -4.74
N LEU A 36 7.95 -7.60 -4.06
CA LEU A 36 8.19 -6.30 -4.66
C LEU A 36 9.61 -6.25 -5.23
N PRO A 37 9.82 -5.67 -6.43
CA PRO A 37 11.15 -5.49 -6.96
C PRO A 37 11.89 -4.50 -6.07
N ASP A 38 13.22 -4.56 -6.08
CA ASP A 38 14.05 -3.69 -5.25
C ASP A 38 14.24 -2.30 -5.89
N GLU A 39 13.16 -1.76 -6.44
CA GLU A 39 13.11 -0.43 -7.03
C GLU A 39 13.00 0.64 -5.94
N THR A 40 13.68 1.77 -6.15
CA THR A 40 13.70 2.90 -5.23
C THR A 40 12.34 3.60 -5.14
N GLU A 41 11.64 3.71 -6.26
CA GLU A 41 10.32 4.34 -6.37
C GLU A 41 9.44 3.54 -7.33
N SER A 42 8.22 3.20 -6.89
CA SER A 42 7.25 2.51 -7.74
C SER A 42 5.83 2.69 -7.22
N ARG A 43 4.86 2.66 -8.14
CA ARG A 43 3.42 2.66 -7.87
C ARG A 43 2.83 1.40 -8.48
N LEU A 44 2.26 0.53 -7.67
CA LEU A 44 1.76 -0.78 -8.09
C LEU A 44 0.38 -1.03 -7.50
N CYS A 45 -0.41 -1.86 -8.17
CA CYS A 45 -1.66 -2.37 -7.62
C CYS A 45 -1.81 -3.86 -7.87
N PHE A 46 -2.43 -4.58 -6.93
CA PHE A 46 -2.74 -6.01 -7.06
C PHE A 46 -4.20 -6.23 -6.70
N SER A 47 -5.00 -6.70 -7.66
CA SER A 47 -6.40 -7.04 -7.46
C SER A 47 -6.56 -8.49 -7.04
N GLN A 48 -7.02 -8.76 -5.82
CA GLN A 48 -7.33 -10.10 -5.34
C GLN A 48 -8.81 -10.17 -4.93
N ASP A 49 -9.58 -11.02 -5.60
CA ASP A 49 -11.02 -11.18 -5.39
C ASP A 49 -11.78 -9.83 -5.46
N ARG A 50 -12.37 -9.39 -4.35
CA ARG A 50 -13.13 -8.13 -4.21
C ARG A 50 -12.30 -6.98 -3.65
N TYR A 51 -10.99 -7.15 -3.57
CA TYR A 51 -10.08 -6.18 -2.97
C TYR A 51 -8.95 -5.82 -3.93
N ILE A 52 -8.46 -4.59 -3.79
CA ILE A 52 -7.28 -4.10 -4.49
C ILE A 52 -6.28 -3.62 -3.44
N PHE A 53 -5.09 -4.19 -3.48
CA PHE A 53 -3.92 -3.73 -2.76
C PHE A 53 -3.23 -2.65 -3.59
N HIS A 54 -2.98 -1.49 -3.01
CA HIS A 54 -2.27 -0.37 -3.61
C HIS A 54 -0.94 -0.21 -2.89
N ILE A 55 0.15 -0.05 -3.65
CA ILE A 55 1.51 0.07 -3.11
C ILE A 55 2.16 1.30 -3.70
N LEU A 56 2.73 2.12 -2.83
CA LEU A 56 3.58 3.25 -3.15
C LEU A 56 4.93 3.02 -2.46
N ARG A 57 6.01 2.93 -3.23
CA ARG A 57 7.38 2.87 -2.70
C ARG A 57 8.06 4.22 -2.89
N SER A 58 8.77 4.67 -1.86
CA SER A 58 9.66 5.83 -1.93
C SER A 58 10.75 5.70 -0.88
N GLN A 59 12.00 6.02 -1.28
CA GLN A 59 13.17 6.02 -0.39
C GLN A 59 13.37 4.70 0.38
N GLY A 60 13.07 3.56 -0.26
CA GLY A 60 13.20 2.23 0.36
C GLY A 60 12.11 1.87 1.37
N ILE A 61 11.08 2.72 1.53
CA ILE A 61 9.90 2.47 2.35
C ILE A 61 8.71 2.17 1.44
N ALA A 62 7.97 1.11 1.76
CA ALA A 62 6.75 0.70 1.10
C ALA A 62 5.53 1.12 1.94
N PHE A 63 4.62 1.84 1.30
CA PHE A 63 3.31 2.21 1.82
C PHE A 63 2.27 1.37 1.09
N LEU A 64 1.48 0.61 1.83
CA LEU A 64 0.50 -0.31 1.23
C LEU A 64 -0.86 -0.11 1.89
N CYS A 65 -1.93 -0.12 1.08
CA CYS A 65 -3.30 -0.17 1.59
C CYS A 65 -4.15 -1.17 0.80
N MET A 66 -5.16 -1.73 1.45
CA MET A 66 -6.19 -2.58 0.85
C MET A 66 -7.51 -1.82 0.84
N ALA A 67 -8.14 -1.77 -0.32
CA ALA A 67 -9.46 -1.17 -0.50
C ALA A 67 -10.39 -2.10 -1.29
N ASN A 68 -11.69 -1.87 -1.19
CA ASN A 68 -12.67 -2.53 -2.05
C ASN A 68 -12.41 -2.20 -3.52
N ASP A 69 -12.61 -3.16 -4.42
CA ASP A 69 -12.46 -2.98 -5.86
C ASP A 69 -13.38 -1.90 -6.46
N THR A 70 -14.58 -1.76 -5.89
CA THR A 70 -15.57 -0.74 -6.28
C THR A 70 -15.19 0.68 -5.87
N PHE A 71 -14.22 0.86 -4.97
CA PHE A 71 -13.80 2.18 -4.48
C PHE A 71 -12.91 2.94 -5.49
N GLY A 72 -12.47 2.25 -6.54
CA GLY A 72 -11.52 2.79 -7.51
C GLY A 72 -10.10 2.90 -6.95
N ARG A 73 -9.18 3.36 -7.79
CA ARG A 73 -7.73 3.36 -7.49
C ARG A 73 -7.17 4.71 -7.07
N ARG A 74 -7.84 5.79 -7.49
CA ARG A 74 -7.36 7.17 -7.32
C ARG A 74 -7.29 7.57 -5.85
N ILE A 75 -8.39 7.41 -5.11
CA ILE A 75 -8.49 7.79 -3.69
C ILE A 75 -7.51 6.98 -2.81
N PRO A 76 -7.38 5.64 -2.96
CA PRO A 76 -6.36 4.87 -2.24
C PRO A 76 -4.93 5.36 -2.46
N PHE A 77 -4.54 5.76 -3.68
CA PHE A 77 -3.22 6.33 -3.92
C PHE A 77 -3.06 7.71 -3.27
N SER A 78 -4.07 8.57 -3.31
CA SER A 78 -4.03 9.85 -2.59
C SER A 78 -3.90 9.68 -1.08
N TYR A 79 -4.55 8.65 -0.51
CA TYR A 79 -4.35 8.24 0.87
C TYR A 79 -2.88 7.84 1.13
N LEU A 80 -2.29 7.00 0.26
CA LEU A 80 -0.90 6.57 0.41
C LEU A 80 0.10 7.73 0.30
N GLU A 81 -0.16 8.71 -0.57
CA GLU A 81 0.67 9.92 -0.69
C GLU A 81 0.64 10.77 0.59
N ASP A 82 -0.54 10.96 1.21
CA ASP A 82 -0.67 11.66 2.49
C ASP A 82 0.05 10.90 3.62
N ILE A 83 -0.12 9.57 3.69
CA ILE A 83 0.58 8.72 4.66
C ILE A 83 2.09 8.78 4.46
N GLN A 84 2.58 8.69 3.23
CA GLN A 84 4.00 8.84 2.91
C GLN A 84 4.52 10.17 3.43
N MET A 85 3.85 11.28 3.10
CA MET A 85 4.27 12.61 3.52
C MET A 85 4.38 12.72 5.04
N ARG A 86 3.37 12.26 5.78
CA ARG A 86 3.36 12.29 7.25
C ARG A 86 4.45 11.40 7.84
N PHE A 87 4.59 10.19 7.33
CA PHE A 87 5.57 9.23 7.82
C PHE A 87 6.99 9.72 7.59
N MET A 88 7.30 10.19 6.38
CA MET A 88 8.65 10.65 6.04
C MET A 88 9.01 11.94 6.78
N LYS A 89 8.04 12.84 7.01
CA LYS A 89 8.25 14.05 7.81
C LYS A 89 8.66 13.74 9.25
N ASN A 90 8.02 12.76 9.88
CA ASN A 90 8.24 12.46 11.31
C ASN A 90 9.33 11.41 11.53
N TYR A 91 9.45 10.41 10.65
CA TYR A 91 10.26 9.21 10.88
C TYR A 91 11.27 8.94 9.77
N GLY A 92 11.38 9.76 8.71
CA GLY A 92 12.26 9.49 7.57
C GLY A 92 13.73 9.24 7.96
N LYS A 93 14.22 9.90 9.02
CA LYS A 93 15.59 9.73 9.53
C LYS A 93 15.84 8.40 10.25
N VAL A 94 14.80 7.80 10.82
CA VAL A 94 14.88 6.58 11.65
C VAL A 94 14.35 5.35 10.94
N ALA A 95 13.52 5.53 9.90
CA ALA A 95 12.83 4.47 9.19
C ALA A 95 13.78 3.39 8.62
N SER A 96 14.99 3.76 8.23
CA SER A 96 15.99 2.84 7.65
C SER A 96 16.55 1.81 8.63
N TYR A 97 16.51 2.08 9.94
CA TYR A 97 17.05 1.18 10.98
C TYR A 97 16.06 0.87 12.11
N ALA A 98 14.87 1.45 12.08
CA ALA A 98 13.83 1.16 13.06
C ALA A 98 13.50 -0.34 13.11
N PRO A 99 13.27 -0.91 14.31
CA PRO A 99 12.82 -2.29 14.45
C PRO A 99 11.38 -2.46 13.97
N ALA A 100 10.94 -3.72 13.84
CA ALA A 100 9.55 -4.02 13.51
C ALA A 100 8.61 -3.37 14.53
N TYR A 101 7.50 -2.81 14.03
CA TYR A 101 6.44 -2.18 14.81
C TYR A 101 6.87 -0.98 15.68
N ALA A 102 8.09 -0.45 15.49
CA ALA A 102 8.63 0.65 16.29
C ALA A 102 7.75 1.91 16.32
N MET A 103 7.01 2.17 15.24
CA MET A 103 6.18 3.36 15.08
C MET A 103 4.70 3.06 15.25
N ASN A 104 4.34 1.82 15.59
CA ASN A 104 2.96 1.36 15.51
C ASN A 104 2.03 2.06 16.52
N ASP A 105 2.49 2.28 17.75
CA ASP A 105 1.66 2.85 18.83
C ASP A 105 1.10 4.25 18.51
N GLU A 106 1.89 5.05 17.81
CA GLU A 106 1.51 6.39 17.37
C GLU A 106 0.92 6.36 15.95
N PHE A 107 1.63 5.74 15.00
CA PHE A 107 1.31 5.87 13.59
C PHE A 107 0.11 5.01 13.15
N SER A 108 -0.22 3.93 13.86
CA SER A 108 -1.46 3.16 13.60
C SER A 108 -2.72 4.03 13.74
N ARG A 109 -2.71 4.99 14.67
CA ARG A 109 -3.80 5.95 14.87
C ARG A 109 -3.93 6.91 13.70
N VAL A 110 -2.79 7.36 13.15
CA VAL A 110 -2.74 8.20 11.96
C VAL A 110 -3.27 7.43 10.75
N LEU A 111 -2.85 6.17 10.56
CA LEU A 111 -3.38 5.29 9.50
C LEU A 111 -4.90 5.19 9.59
N HIS A 112 -5.44 4.89 10.78
CA HIS A 112 -6.88 4.80 10.99
C HIS A 112 -7.62 6.11 10.67
N GLN A 113 -7.15 7.23 11.22
CA GLN A 113 -7.81 8.53 11.04
C GLN A 113 -7.85 8.95 9.55
N GLN A 114 -6.74 8.76 8.83
CA GLN A 114 -6.71 9.05 7.39
C GLN A 114 -7.57 8.05 6.61
N MET A 115 -7.63 6.79 7.03
CA MET A 115 -8.48 5.77 6.41
C MET A 115 -9.95 6.18 6.44
N GLU A 116 -10.44 6.69 7.58
CA GLU A 116 -11.81 7.21 7.72
C GLU A 116 -12.04 8.46 6.87
N PHE A 117 -11.10 9.40 6.88
CA PHE A 117 -11.18 10.65 6.12
C PHE A 117 -11.28 10.42 4.61
N PHE A 118 -10.38 9.60 4.04
CA PHE A 118 -10.36 9.30 2.61
C PHE A 118 -11.50 8.36 2.21
N SER A 119 -11.98 7.47 3.09
CA SER A 119 -13.13 6.61 2.81
C SER A 119 -14.46 7.35 2.76
N SER A 120 -14.60 8.47 3.48
CA SER A 120 -15.88 9.17 3.64
C SER A 120 -16.06 10.36 2.69
N ASN A 121 -14.97 10.90 2.15
CA ASN A 121 -14.99 12.12 1.34
C ASN A 121 -14.44 11.86 -0.08
N PRO A 122 -15.29 11.50 -1.06
CA PRO A 122 -14.87 11.25 -2.44
C PRO A 122 -14.30 12.50 -3.15
N SER A 123 -14.52 13.71 -2.60
CA SER A 123 -14.03 14.98 -3.13
C SER A 123 -12.60 15.36 -2.72
N VAL A 124 -11.96 14.61 -1.80
CA VAL A 124 -10.61 14.90 -1.26
C VAL A 124 -9.55 15.03 -2.36
N ASP A 125 -9.76 14.31 -3.46
CA ASP A 125 -8.94 14.36 -4.65
C ASP A 125 -8.75 15.79 -5.22
N THR A 126 -9.77 16.65 -5.18
CA THR A 126 -9.64 18.02 -5.69
C THR A 126 -8.68 18.89 -4.87
N LEU A 127 -8.52 18.61 -3.57
CA LEU A 127 -7.61 19.34 -2.68
C LEU A 127 -6.15 18.93 -2.86
N ASN A 128 -5.87 17.64 -3.11
CA ASN A 128 -4.51 17.17 -3.38
C ASN A 128 -4.02 17.54 -4.79
N ARG A 129 -4.93 17.65 -5.78
CA ARG A 129 -4.57 18.09 -7.15
C ARG A 129 -3.97 19.50 -7.21
N VAL A 130 -4.24 20.35 -6.21
CA VAL A 130 -3.65 21.70 -6.11
C VAL A 130 -2.25 21.67 -5.46
N ARG A 131 -1.85 20.54 -4.85
CA ARG A 131 -0.62 20.42 -4.05
C ARG A 131 0.47 19.52 -4.63
N GLY A 132 0.18 18.70 -5.63
CA GLY A 132 1.20 17.85 -6.24
C GLY A 132 0.75 17.32 -7.58
N GLU A 133 1.65 17.43 -8.57
CA GLU A 133 1.58 16.70 -9.83
C GLU A 133 1.51 15.20 -9.50
N VAL A 134 0.31 14.62 -9.58
CA VAL A 134 0.11 13.19 -9.34
C VAL A 134 0.74 12.45 -10.51
N GLY A 135 1.91 11.85 -10.30
CA GLY A 135 2.54 10.99 -11.30
C GLY A 135 1.59 9.87 -11.69
N GLU A 136 1.43 9.65 -13.00
CA GLU A 136 0.63 8.57 -13.57
C GLU A 136 0.99 7.25 -12.87
N ALA A 137 0.06 6.72 -12.07
CA ALA A 137 0.20 5.37 -11.55
C ALA A 137 0.14 4.44 -12.76
N SER A 138 1.26 3.82 -13.11
CA SER A 138 1.29 2.77 -14.11
C SER A 138 0.37 1.65 -13.64
N ILE A 139 -0.76 1.48 -14.32
CA ILE A 139 -1.77 0.48 -13.97
C ILE A 139 -1.18 -0.88 -14.32
N VAL A 140 -0.91 -1.70 -13.31
CA VAL A 140 -0.58 -3.10 -13.54
C VAL A 140 -1.68 -3.94 -12.91
N SER A 141 -2.71 -4.25 -13.68
CA SER A 141 -3.74 -5.24 -13.30
C SER A 141 -3.09 -6.61 -13.13
N ILE A 142 -3.62 -7.54 -12.30
CA ILE A 142 -2.98 -8.85 -12.13
C ILE A 142 -2.74 -9.58 -13.46
N ASP A 143 -3.68 -9.54 -14.40
CA ASP A 143 -3.52 -10.13 -15.73
C ASP A 143 -2.40 -9.46 -16.55
N ALA A 144 -2.24 -8.15 -16.37
CA ALA A 144 -1.16 -7.35 -16.95
C ALA A 144 0.18 -7.55 -16.22
N CYS A 145 0.22 -7.80 -14.90
CA CYS A 145 1.42 -8.16 -14.14
C CYS A 145 1.96 -9.54 -14.57
N ILE A 146 1.05 -10.48 -14.86
CA ILE A 146 1.39 -11.83 -15.31
C ILE A 146 1.99 -11.77 -16.72
N ASN A 147 1.58 -10.85 -17.58
CA ASN A 147 2.13 -10.72 -18.94
C ASN A 147 3.04 -9.49 -19.14
N CYS A 148 3.44 -8.78 -18.08
CA CYS A 148 4.30 -7.61 -18.22
C CYS A 148 5.75 -8.06 -18.49
N PRO A 149 6.32 -7.78 -19.69
CA PRO A 149 7.70 -8.15 -20.00
C PRO A 149 8.73 -7.42 -19.12
N ARG A 150 8.30 -6.40 -18.37
CA ARG A 150 9.14 -5.56 -17.50
C ARG A 150 9.39 -6.16 -16.11
N TYR A 151 8.60 -7.15 -15.68
CA TYR A 151 8.67 -7.70 -14.31
C TYR A 151 8.53 -9.24 -14.24
N PRO A 152 9.49 -10.00 -14.80
CA PRO A 152 9.42 -11.46 -14.91
C PRO A 152 9.36 -12.22 -13.57
N GLN A 153 9.79 -11.61 -12.45
CA GLN A 153 9.70 -12.24 -11.11
C GLN A 153 8.27 -12.41 -10.56
N PHE A 154 7.27 -11.69 -11.08
CA PHE A 154 5.88 -11.75 -10.57
C PHE A 154 5.05 -12.91 -11.12
N PHE A 155 5.52 -13.59 -12.16
CA PHE A 155 4.89 -14.77 -12.78
C PHE A 155 4.56 -15.90 -11.78
N LYS A 156 5.34 -16.03 -10.69
CA LYS A 156 5.16 -17.07 -9.67
C LYS A 156 4.21 -16.69 -8.54
N LEU A 157 3.83 -15.41 -8.42
CA LEU A 157 3.08 -14.92 -7.27
C LEU A 157 1.58 -15.23 -7.38
N SER A 158 1.02 -15.14 -8.58
CA SER A 158 -0.39 -15.45 -8.87
C SER A 158 -0.74 -16.89 -8.48
N ARG A 159 0.14 -17.86 -8.74
CA ARG A 159 -0.10 -19.26 -8.34
C ARG A 159 0.03 -19.49 -6.84
N PHE A 160 0.91 -18.78 -6.14
CA PHE A 160 1.13 -18.99 -4.71
C PHE A 160 0.14 -18.27 -3.80
N ILE A 161 -0.37 -17.09 -4.19
CA ILE A 161 -1.39 -16.37 -3.43
C ILE A 161 -2.78 -16.99 -3.65
N LEU A 162 -3.12 -17.47 -4.86
CA LEU A 162 -4.40 -18.15 -5.12
C LEU A 162 -4.47 -19.59 -4.55
N PHE A 163 -3.36 -20.34 -4.50
CA PHE A 163 -3.36 -21.74 -4.04
C PHE A 163 -2.83 -21.95 -2.61
N GLY A 164 -2.36 -20.90 -1.94
CA GLY A 164 -1.67 -20.98 -0.65
C GLY A 164 -2.54 -20.77 0.60
N ILE A 165 -3.83 -21.16 0.55
CA ILE A 165 -4.68 -21.40 1.72
C ILE A 165 -5.19 -22.84 1.61
N LYS A 166 -4.32 -23.79 1.97
CA LYS A 166 -4.74 -25.12 2.41
C LYS A 166 -3.79 -25.58 3.51
#